data_AF-A0A1G2EF89-F1
#
_entry.id   AF-A0A1G2EF89-F1
#
_cell.length_a   1.000
_cell.length_b   1.000
_cell.length_c   1.000
_cell.angle_alpha   90.00
_cell.angle_beta   90.00
_cell.angle_gamma   90.00
#
_symmetry.space_group_name_H-M   'P 1'
#
loop_
_entity.id
_entity.type
_entity.pdbx_description
1 polymer ?
#
loop_
_entity_poly.entity_id
_entity_poly.type
_entity_poly.pdbx_seq_one_letter_code
_entity_poly.pdbx_strand_id
1 'polypeptide(L)'
;MNYIGALAIDGVVFDYKANERLQKAIELKLFEDQKDTIKLTSLVSSVVDKSTQEKIDVVKDRLIKKMDYCEVCATDVLNFVASIFARGDLKGNK
;
A
#
# COMPACT_ATOMS: atom_id res chain seq x y z
N MET A 1 -11.76 31.72 20.09
CA MET A 1 -10.40 32.22 19.84
C MET A 1 -9.50 31.06 19.44
N ASN A 2 -8.62 31.26 18.46
CA ASN A 2 -7.66 30.23 18.05
C ASN A 2 -6.63 30.05 19.16
N TYR A 3 -6.62 28.87 19.78
CA TYR A 3 -5.77 28.51 20.93
C TYR A 3 -4.28 28.84 20.70
N ILE A 4 -3.80 28.62 19.46
CA ILE A 4 -2.42 28.91 19.04
C ILE A 4 -2.13 30.42 19.01
N GLY A 5 -3.11 31.22 18.56
CA GLY A 5 -2.96 32.68 18.50
C GLY A 5 -2.92 33.32 19.89
N ALA A 6 -3.63 32.75 20.87
CA ALA A 6 -3.56 33.20 22.26
C ALA A 6 -2.20 32.88 22.89
N LEU A 7 -1.69 31.64 22.71
CA LEU A 7 -0.38 31.23 23.22
C LEU A 7 0.77 32.07 22.66
N ALA A 8 0.69 32.47 21.39
CA ALA A 8 1.69 33.33 20.75
C ALA A 8 1.71 34.75 21.34
N ILE A 9 0.56 35.27 21.78
CA ILE A 9 0.46 36.58 22.44
C ILE A 9 1.01 36.51 23.87
N ASP A 10 0.78 35.39 24.56
CA ASP A 10 1.23 35.16 25.93
C ASP A 10 2.73 34.76 26.03
N GLY A 11 3.44 34.68 24.90
CA GLY A 11 4.88 34.34 24.85
C GLY A 11 5.19 32.89 25.22
N VAL A 12 4.18 32.02 25.29
CA VAL A 12 4.32 30.61 25.65
C VAL A 12 4.67 29.80 24.41
N VAL A 13 5.71 28.98 24.51
CA VAL A 13 6.11 28.07 23.43
C VAL A 13 5.01 27.04 23.20
N PHE A 14 4.57 26.91 21.95
CA PHE A 14 3.52 25.99 21.56
C PHE A 14 3.98 24.52 21.73
N ASP A 15 3.22 23.75 22.52
CA ASP A 15 3.35 22.30 22.62
C ASP A 15 2.12 21.64 21.96
N TYR A 16 2.38 20.79 20.96
CA TYR A 16 1.35 20.04 20.23
C TYR A 16 0.61 19.03 21.11
N LYS A 17 1.17 18.66 22.27
CA LYS A 17 0.54 17.74 23.25
C LYS A 17 -0.38 18.44 24.24
N ALA A 18 -0.36 19.77 24.32
CA ALA A 18 -1.14 20.53 25.29
C ALA A 18 -2.66 20.49 25.04
N ASN A 19 -3.08 20.02 23.86
CA ASN A 19 -4.48 19.93 23.47
C ASN A 19 -4.80 18.57 22.85
N GLU A 20 -5.63 17.77 23.52
CA GLU A 20 -6.02 16.43 23.06
C GLU A 20 -6.70 16.42 21.69
N ARG A 21 -7.47 17.48 21.36
CA ARG A 21 -8.15 17.58 20.07
C ARG A 21 -7.16 17.80 18.93
N LEU A 22 -6.15 18.62 19.16
CA LEU A 22 -5.07 18.85 18.20
C LEU A 22 -4.25 17.57 18.02
N GLN A 23 -3.88 16.92 19.13
CA GLN A 23 -3.12 15.68 19.08
C GLN A 23 -3.84 14.61 18.26
N LYS A 24 -5.13 14.37 18.53
CA LYS A 24 -5.94 13.42 17.74
C LYS A 24 -6.04 13.78 16.26
N ALA A 25 -6.14 15.08 15.93
CA ALA A 25 -6.18 15.53 14.54
C ALA A 25 -4.85 15.27 13.81
N ILE A 26 -3.71 15.48 14.49
CA ILE A 26 -2.37 15.20 13.96
C ILE A 26 -2.18 13.69 13.79
N GLU A 27 -2.58 12.88 14.77
CA GLU A 27 -2.51 11.41 14.69
C GLU A 27 -3.36 10.88 13.53
N LEU A 28 -4.58 11.39 13.36
CA LEU A 28 -5.46 11.02 12.25
C LEU A 28 -4.82 11.38 10.90
N LYS A 29 -4.25 12.58 10.79
CA LYS A 29 -3.60 13.05 9.57
C LYS A 29 -2.34 12.24 9.24
N LEU A 30 -1.50 11.98 10.25
CA LEU A 30 -0.30 11.16 10.09
C LEU A 30 -0.65 9.73 9.67
N PHE A 31 -1.72 9.17 10.25
CA PHE A 31 -2.25 7.88 9.85
C PHE A 31 -2.76 7.90 8.41
N GLU A 32 -3.53 8.91 8.01
CA GLU A 32 -4.00 9.05 6.63
C GLU A 32 -2.86 9.16 5.61
N ASP A 33 -1.79 9.89 5.95
CA ASP A 33 -0.64 10.09 5.07
C ASP A 33 0.23 8.82 4.98
N GLN A 34 0.27 7.99 6.03
CA GLN A 34 1.04 6.74 6.05
C GLN A 34 0.24 5.48 5.70
N LYS A 35 -1.09 5.54 5.63
CA LYS A 35 -1.94 4.34 5.42
C LYS A 35 -1.60 3.58 4.13
N ASP A 36 -1.22 4.31 3.07
CA ASP A 36 -0.94 3.73 1.76
C ASP A 36 0.48 3.13 1.73
N THR A 37 1.41 3.68 2.50
CA THR A 37 2.73 3.08 2.76
C THR A 37 2.60 1.76 3.52
N ILE A 38 1.76 1.72 4.57
CA ILE A 38 1.56 0.53 5.42
C ILE A 38 0.89 -0.62 4.65
N LYS A 39 -0.05 -0.31 3.75
CA LYS A 39 -0.69 -1.33 2.88
C LYS A 39 0.30 -1.95 1.91
N LEU A 40 1.19 -1.16 1.33
CA LEU A 40 2.17 -1.66 0.35
C LEU A 40 3.16 -2.65 0.98
N THR A 41 3.58 -2.40 2.22
CA THR A 41 4.51 -3.30 2.93
C THR A 41 3.83 -4.53 3.53
N SER A 42 2.59 -4.42 4.03
CA SER A 42 1.87 -5.57 4.61
C SER A 42 1.21 -6.49 3.59
N LEU A 43 0.88 -6.02 2.38
CA LEU A 43 0.49 -6.88 1.26
C LEU A 43 1.67 -7.68 0.71
N VAL A 44 2.90 -7.22 0.94
CA VAL A 44 4.15 -7.97 0.73
C VAL A 44 4.52 -8.72 2.03
N SER A 45 3.52 -9.27 2.73
CA SER A 45 3.70 -10.45 3.59
C SER A 45 4.06 -11.61 2.68
N SER A 46 5.36 -11.67 2.39
CA SER A 46 6.08 -12.51 1.44
C SER A 46 6.16 -13.98 1.84
N VAL A 47 5.03 -14.57 2.22
CA VAL A 47 4.89 -16.03 2.27
C VAL A 47 3.70 -16.40 1.40
N VAL A 48 3.95 -16.46 0.09
CA VAL A 48 3.08 -17.22 -0.81
C VAL A 48 3.07 -18.65 -0.27
N ASP A 49 1.89 -19.15 0.09
CA ASP A 49 1.75 -20.54 0.55
C ASP A 49 2.37 -21.50 -0.48
N LYS A 50 3.07 -22.55 -0.03
CA LYS A 50 3.81 -23.47 -0.91
C LYS A 50 2.91 -24.05 -2.01
N SER A 51 1.66 -24.36 -1.67
CA SER A 51 0.67 -24.88 -2.64
C SER A 51 0.30 -23.86 -3.72
N THR A 52 0.41 -22.56 -3.41
CA THR A 52 0.16 -21.47 -4.36
C THR A 52 1.39 -21.25 -5.23
N GLN A 53 2.58 -21.32 -4.66
CA GLN A 53 3.83 -21.21 -5.41
C GLN A 53 3.94 -22.32 -6.46
N GLU A 54 3.62 -23.57 -6.11
CA GLU A 54 3.61 -24.68 -7.06
C GLU A 54 2.68 -24.44 -8.25
N LYS A 55 1.51 -23.84 -8.03
CA LYS A 55 0.58 -23.49 -9.11
C LYS A 55 1.12 -22.38 -10.00
N ILE A 56 1.76 -21.37 -9.40
CA ILE A 56 2.41 -20.28 -10.14
C ILE A 56 3.52 -20.86 -11.03
N ASP A 57 4.31 -21.78 -10.50
CA ASP A 57 5.40 -22.42 -11.23
C ASP A 57 4.90 -23.25 -12.41
N VAL A 58 3.80 -24.01 -12.26
CA VAL A 58 3.16 -24.74 -13.37
C VAL A 58 2.70 -23.79 -14.49
N VAL A 59 2.19 -22.61 -14.15
CA VAL A 59 1.76 -21.60 -15.13
C VAL A 59 2.98 -20.98 -15.82
N LYS A 60 4.01 -20.62 -15.05
CA LYS A 60 5.29 -20.11 -15.57
C LYS A 60 5.92 -21.09 -16.56
N ASP A 61 5.97 -22.37 -16.20
CA ASP A 61 6.46 -23.46 -17.04
C ASP A 61 5.69 -23.59 -18.35
N ARG A 62 4.35 -23.41 -18.30
CA ARG A 62 3.51 -23.47 -19.48
C ARG A 62 3.76 -22.28 -20.42
N LEU A 63 3.96 -21.09 -19.88
CA LEU A 63 4.28 -19.89 -20.66
C LEU A 63 5.62 -20.04 -21.39
N ILE A 64 6.62 -20.56 -20.71
CA ILE A 64 7.95 -20.82 -21.29
C ILE A 64 7.84 -21.90 -22.39
N LYS A 65 7.26 -23.06 -22.08
CA LYS A 65 7.25 -24.21 -23.01
C LYS A 65 6.34 -24.04 -24.22
N LYS A 66 5.19 -23.36 -24.06
CA LYS A 66 4.18 -23.26 -25.13
C LYS A 66 4.19 -21.93 -25.88
N MET A 67 4.72 -20.87 -25.27
CA MET A 67 4.66 -19.52 -25.83
C MET A 67 6.02 -18.83 -25.88
N ASP A 68 7.11 -19.58 -25.64
CA ASP A 68 8.49 -19.13 -25.78
C ASP A 68 8.84 -17.90 -24.93
N TYR A 69 8.19 -17.77 -23.77
CA TYR A 69 8.51 -16.70 -22.83
C TYR A 69 9.85 -16.99 -22.17
N CYS A 70 10.66 -15.95 -21.98
CA CYS A 70 11.82 -16.02 -21.11
C CYS A 70 11.39 -16.12 -19.63
N GLU A 71 12.27 -16.64 -18.76
CA GLU A 71 11.93 -16.84 -17.35
C GLU A 71 11.49 -15.54 -16.66
N VAL A 72 12.20 -14.44 -16.92
CA VAL A 72 11.89 -13.10 -16.41
C VAL A 72 10.58 -12.58 -16.98
N CYS A 73 10.38 -12.76 -18.29
CA CYS A 73 9.20 -12.34 -19.03
C CYS A 73 7.92 -12.99 -18.46
N ALA A 74 7.97 -14.29 -18.16
CA ALA A 74 6.84 -15.03 -17.59
C ALA A 74 6.50 -14.52 -16.19
N THR A 75 7.50 -14.21 -15.36
CA THR A 75 7.31 -13.63 -14.03
C THR A 75 6.72 -12.22 -14.10
N ASP A 76 7.21 -11.37 -15.00
CA ASP A 76 6.74 -9.98 -15.14
C ASP A 76 5.28 -9.90 -15.60
N VAL A 77 4.87 -10.78 -16.53
CA VAL A 77 3.47 -10.86 -16.96
C VAL A 77 2.55 -11.28 -15.82
N LEU A 78 2.95 -12.29 -15.03
CA LEU A 78 2.16 -12.73 -13.88
C LEU A 78 2.03 -11.63 -12.83
N ASN A 79 3.11 -10.88 -12.57
CA ASN A 79 3.08 -9.72 -11.68
C ASN A 79 2.18 -8.60 -12.22
N PHE A 80 2.23 -8.34 -13.52
CA PHE A 80 1.38 -7.34 -14.17
C PHE A 80 -0.10 -7.70 -14.05
N VAL A 81 -0.49 -8.94 -14.35
CA VAL A 81 -1.88 -9.42 -14.20
C VAL A 81 -2.33 -9.36 -12.74
N ALA A 82 -1.47 -9.74 -11.79
CA ALA A 82 -1.76 -9.61 -10.36
C ALA A 82 -2.00 -8.15 -9.96
N SER A 83 -1.22 -7.20 -10.52
CA SER A 83 -1.39 -5.77 -10.26
C SER A 83 -2.71 -5.21 -10.80
N ILE A 84 -3.18 -5.68 -11.97
CA ILE A 84 -4.49 -5.30 -12.53
C ILE A 84 -5.61 -5.80 -11.63
N PHE A 85 -5.53 -7.06 -11.18
CA PHE A 85 -6.51 -7.63 -10.26
C PHE A 85 -6.53 -6.89 -8.92
N ALA A 86 -5.37 -6.55 -8.38
CA ALA A 86 -5.26 -5.81 -7.12
C ALA A 86 -5.81 -4.38 -7.21
N ARG A 87 -5.70 -3.73 -8.38
CA ARG A 87 -6.26 -2.39 -8.63
C ARG A 87 -7.78 -2.40 -8.84
N GLY A 88 -8.37 -3.57 -9.13
CA GLY A 88 -9.82 -3.70 -9.27
C GLY A 88 -10.37 -3.05 -10.55
N ASP A 89 -9.53 -2.80 -11.55
CA ASP A 89 -9.88 -2.19 -12.85
C ASP A 89 -10.67 -3.15 -13.77
N LEU A 90 -11.56 -3.95 -13.20
CA LEU A 90 -12.53 -4.79 -13.93
C LEU A 90 -13.90 -4.10 -14.08
N LYS A 91 -13.95 -2.77 -13.97
CA LYS A 91 -15.18 -2.01 -14.27
C LYS A 91 -15.22 -1.57 -15.73
N GLY A 92 -15.90 -2.42 -16.52
CA GLY A 92 -16.88 -1.95 -17.51
C GLY A 92 -16.35 -1.70 -18.91
N ASN A 93 -16.47 -2.71 -19.77
CA ASN A 93 -16.94 -2.50 -21.15
C ASN A 93 -18.10 -3.46 -21.40
N LYS A 94 -19.30 -2.97 -21.12
CA LYS A 94 -20.57 -3.41 -21.69
C LYS A 94 -21.27 -2.18 -22.22
#